data_AF-A0A4T0UP37-F1
#
_entry.id   AF-A0A4T0UP37-F1
#
_cell.length_a   1.000
_cell.length_b   1.000
_cell.length_c   1.000
_cell.angle_alpha   90.00
_cell.angle_beta   90.00
_cell.angle_gamma   90.00
#
_symmetry.space_group_name_H-M   'P 1'
#
loop_
_entity.id
_entity.type
_entity.pdbx_description
1 polymer ?
#
loop_
_entity_poly.entity_id
_entity_poly.type
_entity_poly.pdbx_seq_one_letter_code
_entity_poly.pdbx_strand_id
1 'polypeptide(L)'
;MTAQFPEKLRYKGKQLKLFSTPLSDFFHPDDGLPRFGLGNCSALWRNYVGHWAIIGDRLYLTQLDGTLEDGNPATLATFFPDFPKRVFAHWYSGTLCIPQGKPIEYIRAGFGGLYEQELLTEIERGVVTGTRIQHNETAGLLGQQTDAPPAAGLSRWWRRQS
;
A
#
# COMPACT_ATOMS: atom_id res chain seq x y z
N MET A 1 -8.57 8.20 -10.92
CA MET A 1 -7.72 7.01 -10.70
C MET A 1 -8.50 6.06 -9.80
N THR A 2 -8.45 4.75 -10.07
CA THR A 2 -9.16 3.71 -9.30
C THR A 2 -8.32 3.30 -8.08
N ALA A 3 -8.90 3.11 -6.91
CA ALA A 3 -8.14 2.70 -5.73
C ALA A 3 -7.39 1.38 -5.94
N GLN A 4 -6.17 1.28 -5.40
CA GLN A 4 -5.36 0.07 -5.41
C GLN A 4 -5.90 -0.98 -4.43
N PHE A 5 -5.91 -2.24 -4.84
CA PHE A 5 -6.26 -3.35 -3.95
C PHE A 5 -5.29 -3.45 -2.76
N PRO A 6 -5.80 -3.58 -1.52
CA PRO A 6 -4.97 -3.76 -0.34
C PRO A 6 -4.33 -5.14 -0.30
N GLU A 7 -3.19 -5.19 0.37
CA GLU A 7 -2.57 -6.45 0.74
C GLU A 7 -3.30 -7.08 1.91
N LYS A 8 -3.02 -8.36 2.17
CA LYS A 8 -3.68 -9.12 3.24
C LYS A 8 -2.69 -9.32 4.37
N LEU A 9 -3.13 -9.14 5.60
CA LEU A 9 -2.32 -9.37 6.80
C LEU A 9 -3.06 -10.30 7.77
N ARG A 10 -2.39 -11.35 8.24
CA ARG A 10 -2.84 -12.14 9.39
C ARG A 10 -2.14 -11.65 10.66
N TYR A 11 -2.92 -11.14 11.62
CA TYR A 11 -2.41 -10.66 12.90
C TYR A 11 -3.39 -10.98 14.04
N LYS A 12 -2.88 -11.49 15.17
CA LYS A 12 -3.69 -11.90 16.34
C LYS A 12 -4.90 -12.79 15.98
N GLY A 13 -4.68 -13.74 15.07
CA GLY A 13 -5.72 -14.68 14.61
C GLY A 13 -6.76 -14.09 13.64
N LYS A 14 -6.66 -12.81 13.28
CA LYS A 14 -7.59 -12.14 12.35
C LYS A 14 -6.93 -11.91 11.00
N GLN A 15 -7.75 -11.96 9.94
CA GLN A 15 -7.37 -11.53 8.61
C GLN A 15 -7.80 -10.07 8.41
N LEU A 16 -6.83 -9.23 8.08
CA LEU A 16 -6.95 -7.78 8.02
C LEU A 16 -6.48 -7.28 6.65
N LYS A 17 -6.93 -6.09 6.27
CA LYS A 17 -6.38 -5.35 5.13
C LYS A 17 -5.07 -4.70 5.54
N LEU A 18 -4.13 -4.59 4.61
CA LEU A 18 -2.88 -3.89 4.79
C LEU A 18 -2.75 -2.81 3.71
N PHE A 19 -2.63 -1.56 4.15
CA PHE A 19 -2.51 -0.37 3.29
C PHE A 19 -1.05 0.08 3.17
N SER A 20 -0.11 -0.80 3.47
CA SER A 20 1.32 -0.66 3.18
C SER A 20 1.74 -1.67 2.13
N THR A 21 2.92 -1.47 1.53
CA THR A 21 3.46 -2.33 0.45
C THR A 21 4.85 -2.86 0.79
N PRO A 22 5.04 -3.68 1.84
CA PRO A 22 6.38 -4.04 2.30
C PRO A 22 7.23 -4.79 1.25
N LEU A 23 6.59 -5.40 0.25
CA LEU A 23 7.30 -6.07 -0.85
C LEU A 23 7.79 -5.10 -1.92
N SER A 24 7.23 -3.90 -2.05
CA SER A 24 7.75 -2.91 -3.03
C SER A 24 9.19 -2.51 -2.71
N ASP A 25 9.54 -2.49 -1.41
CA ASP A 25 10.86 -2.08 -0.94
C ASP A 25 11.92 -3.18 -1.15
N PHE A 26 11.49 -4.40 -1.51
CA PHE A 26 12.39 -5.49 -1.83
C PHE A 26 12.92 -5.43 -3.25
N PHE A 27 12.11 -4.96 -4.20
CA PHE A 27 12.46 -4.98 -5.62
C PHE A 27 13.30 -3.77 -5.99
N HIS A 28 14.59 -3.96 -6.23
CA HIS A 28 15.39 -2.98 -6.96
C HIS A 28 15.33 -3.28 -8.46
N PRO A 29 15.27 -2.26 -9.34
CA PRO A 29 15.25 -2.45 -10.79
C PRO A 29 16.39 -3.31 -11.36
N ASP A 30 17.50 -3.42 -10.63
CA ASP A 30 18.76 -4.04 -11.05
C ASP A 30 18.94 -5.49 -10.54
N ASP A 31 17.99 -6.02 -9.75
CA ASP A 31 18.16 -7.33 -9.09
C ASP A 31 18.03 -8.53 -10.05
N GLY A 32 17.71 -8.30 -11.32
CA GLY A 32 17.49 -9.36 -12.31
C GLY A 32 16.30 -10.28 -11.99
N LEU A 33 15.45 -9.89 -11.03
CA LEU A 33 14.30 -10.67 -10.59
C LEU A 33 13.19 -10.69 -11.65
N PRO A 34 12.39 -11.77 -11.74
CA PRO A 34 11.24 -11.84 -12.62
C PRO A 34 10.30 -10.66 -12.44
N ARG A 35 9.85 -10.06 -13.54
CA ARG A 35 8.90 -8.93 -13.50
C ARG A 35 7.47 -9.46 -13.46
N PHE A 36 6.61 -8.76 -12.72
CA PHE A 36 5.17 -9.02 -12.77
C PHE A 36 4.63 -8.53 -14.12
N GLY A 37 3.85 -9.37 -14.78
CA GLY A 37 3.18 -9.04 -16.03
C GLY A 37 2.16 -7.92 -15.82
N LEU A 38 1.99 -7.08 -16.84
CA LEU A 38 0.98 -6.03 -16.82
C LEU A 38 -0.42 -6.68 -16.77
N GLY A 39 -1.12 -6.51 -15.64
CA GLY A 39 -2.48 -7.01 -15.48
C GLY A 39 -3.50 -6.08 -16.15
N ASN A 40 -4.61 -6.65 -16.62
CA ASN A 40 -5.73 -5.88 -17.18
C ASN A 40 -6.59 -5.18 -16.10
N CYS A 41 -6.17 -5.22 -14.83
CA CYS A 41 -6.92 -4.67 -13.71
C CYS A 41 -6.46 -3.24 -13.42
N SER A 42 -7.32 -2.26 -13.71
CA SER A 42 -7.06 -0.84 -13.43
C SER A 42 -6.95 -0.47 -11.94
N ALA A 43 -7.17 -1.44 -11.03
CA ALA A 43 -7.11 -1.31 -9.58
C ALA A 43 -5.93 -2.11 -8.95
N LEU A 44 -5.04 -2.72 -9.74
CA LEU A 44 -3.89 -3.48 -9.25
C LEU A 44 -2.60 -2.99 -9.88
N TRP A 45 -2.23 -1.73 -9.60
CA TRP A 45 -1.10 -1.06 -10.25
C TRP A 45 0.27 -1.71 -10.00
N ARG A 46 0.37 -2.51 -8.94
CA ARG A 46 1.57 -3.31 -8.60
C ARG A 46 1.57 -4.69 -9.25
N ASN A 47 0.49 -5.10 -9.90
CA ASN A 47 0.29 -6.42 -10.53
C ASN A 47 0.41 -7.65 -9.60
N TYR A 48 0.51 -7.43 -8.28
CA TYR A 48 0.49 -8.48 -7.27
C TYR A 48 -0.24 -8.06 -6.00
N VAL A 49 -0.63 -9.06 -5.20
CA VAL A 49 -1.14 -8.93 -3.83
C VAL A 49 -0.27 -9.78 -2.91
N GLY A 50 0.41 -9.14 -1.97
CA GLY A 50 1.14 -9.80 -0.90
C GLY A 50 0.22 -10.29 0.22
N HIS A 51 0.47 -11.49 0.73
CA HIS A 51 -0.15 -12.00 1.95
C HIS A 51 0.89 -12.11 3.04
N TRP A 52 0.66 -11.38 4.12
CA TRP A 52 1.58 -11.24 5.23
C TRP A 52 1.03 -11.88 6.49
N ALA A 53 1.93 -12.26 7.39
CA ALA A 53 1.59 -12.67 8.74
C ALA A 53 2.59 -12.08 9.74
N ILE A 54 2.08 -11.55 10.85
CA ILE A 54 2.90 -11.28 12.03
C ILE A 54 2.77 -12.48 12.96
N ILE A 55 3.87 -13.17 13.22
CA ILE A 55 3.93 -14.37 14.07
C ILE A 55 4.98 -14.11 15.16
N GLY A 56 4.52 -14.08 16.42
CA GLY A 56 5.29 -13.41 17.48
C GLY A 56 5.45 -11.94 17.11
N ASP A 57 6.70 -11.47 17.08
CA ASP A 57 7.06 -10.10 16.73
C ASP A 57 7.77 -10.01 15.37
N ARG A 58 7.51 -10.95 14.46
CA ARG A 58 8.19 -11.02 13.16
C ARG A 58 7.19 -10.97 12.02
N LEU A 59 7.48 -10.13 11.03
CA LEU A 59 6.75 -10.02 9.78
C LEU A 59 7.23 -11.08 8.79
N TYR A 60 6.29 -11.82 8.24
CA TYR A 60 6.53 -12.83 7.21
C TYR A 60 5.67 -12.59 5.99
N LEU A 61 6.26 -12.72 4.80
CA LEU A 61 5.52 -12.94 3.58
C LEU A 61 5.16 -14.42 3.49
N THR A 62 3.89 -14.73 3.27
CA THR A 62 3.35 -16.10 3.34
C THR A 62 2.76 -16.59 2.03
N GLN A 63 2.35 -15.67 1.16
CA GLN A 63 1.86 -15.99 -0.18
C GLN A 63 1.97 -14.75 -1.06
N LEU A 64 2.09 -14.98 -2.36
CA LEU A 64 1.96 -13.96 -3.40
C LEU A 64 0.87 -14.39 -4.37
N ASP A 65 -0.03 -13.46 -4.69
CA ASP A 65 -0.95 -13.61 -5.80
C ASP A 65 -0.51 -12.64 -6.90
N GLY A 66 -0.19 -13.13 -8.08
CA GLY A 66 0.21 -12.33 -9.23
C GLY A 66 0.59 -13.21 -10.40
N THR A 67 0.78 -12.62 -11.56
CA THR A 67 1.24 -13.31 -12.77
C THR A 67 2.51 -12.62 -13.26
N LEU A 68 3.51 -13.40 -13.64
CA LEU A 68 4.77 -12.91 -14.21
C LEU A 68 4.61 -12.57 -15.69
N GLU A 69 5.58 -11.88 -16.28
CA GLU A 69 5.56 -11.53 -17.72
C GLU A 69 5.51 -12.75 -18.65
N ASP A 70 6.06 -13.88 -18.23
CA ASP A 70 6.04 -15.15 -18.99
C ASP A 70 4.70 -15.91 -18.88
N GLY A 71 3.73 -15.36 -18.14
CA GLY A 71 2.40 -15.95 -17.91
C GLY A 71 2.34 -16.94 -16.75
N ASN A 72 3.46 -17.26 -16.10
CA ASN A 72 3.48 -18.15 -14.94
C ASN A 72 2.96 -17.45 -13.68
N PRO A 73 2.37 -18.18 -12.71
CA PRO A 73 1.98 -17.61 -11.44
C PRO A 73 3.22 -17.16 -10.65
N ALA A 74 3.15 -15.96 -10.08
CA ALA A 74 4.15 -15.48 -9.15
C ALA A 74 4.00 -16.22 -7.81
N THR A 75 5.05 -16.90 -7.37
CA THR A 75 5.06 -17.63 -6.10
C THR A 75 6.19 -17.14 -5.19
N LEU A 76 6.19 -17.55 -3.92
CA LEU A 76 7.33 -17.27 -3.05
C LEU A 76 8.62 -17.88 -3.60
N ALA A 77 8.56 -19.12 -4.10
CA ALA A 77 9.72 -19.82 -4.64
C ALA A 77 10.33 -19.14 -5.88
N THR A 78 9.53 -18.37 -6.62
CA THR A 78 10.00 -17.56 -7.75
C THR A 78 11.03 -16.53 -7.34
N PHE A 79 10.84 -15.90 -6.17
CA PHE A 79 11.68 -14.80 -5.68
C PHE A 79 12.59 -15.21 -4.51
N PHE A 80 12.18 -16.24 -3.78
CA PHE A 80 12.81 -16.76 -2.58
C PHE A 80 12.84 -18.30 -2.64
N PRO A 81 13.68 -18.88 -3.49
CA PRO A 81 13.69 -20.33 -3.76
C PRO A 81 13.94 -21.17 -2.50
N ASP A 82 14.75 -20.66 -1.58
CA ASP A 82 15.07 -21.34 -0.31
C ASP A 82 13.95 -21.27 0.74
N PHE A 83 12.94 -20.44 0.51
CA PHE A 83 11.90 -20.13 1.50
C PHE A 83 10.46 -20.26 0.92
N PRO A 84 10.08 -21.42 0.36
CA PRO A 84 8.83 -21.57 -0.38
C PRO A 84 7.56 -21.51 0.48
N LYS A 85 7.67 -21.64 1.81
CA LYS A 85 6.51 -21.66 2.74
C LYS A 85 6.23 -20.31 3.38
N ARG A 86 7.27 -19.56 3.70
CA ARG A 86 7.22 -18.22 4.28
C ARG A 86 8.61 -17.60 4.25
N VAL A 87 8.66 -16.29 4.07
CA VAL A 87 9.91 -15.52 4.00
C VAL A 87 9.91 -14.52 5.15
N PHE A 88 10.97 -14.50 5.95
CA PHE A 88 11.14 -13.47 6.97
C PHE A 88 11.50 -12.14 6.30
N ALA A 89 10.70 -11.10 6.55
CA ALA A 89 10.77 -9.82 5.86
C ALA A 89 11.90 -8.91 6.37
N HIS A 90 13.13 -9.43 6.47
CA HIS A 90 14.25 -8.74 7.11
C HIS A 90 14.65 -7.44 6.40
N TRP A 91 14.27 -7.27 5.13
CA TRP A 91 14.54 -6.07 4.34
C TRP A 91 13.64 -4.90 4.74
N TYR A 92 12.44 -5.16 5.28
CA TYR A 92 11.45 -4.11 5.51
C TYR A 92 11.70 -3.38 6.83
N SER A 93 11.77 -2.05 6.77
CA SER A 93 11.73 -1.17 7.95
C SER A 93 10.78 -0.02 7.64
N GLY A 94 9.74 0.15 8.45
CA GLY A 94 8.68 1.12 8.20
C GLY A 94 7.43 0.84 9.03
N THR A 95 6.34 1.51 8.69
CA THR A 95 5.07 1.40 9.43
C THR A 95 4.03 0.66 8.60
N LEU A 96 3.52 -0.44 9.14
CA LEU A 96 2.36 -1.13 8.60
C LEU A 96 1.10 -0.36 9.02
N CYS A 97 0.32 0.08 8.03
CA CYS A 97 -0.97 0.71 8.23
C CYS A 97 -2.10 -0.30 8.03
N ILE A 98 -2.83 -0.58 9.11
CA ILE A 98 -3.92 -1.55 9.15
C ILE A 98 -5.22 -0.79 9.46
N PRO A 99 -6.07 -0.53 8.45
CA PRO A 99 -7.32 0.19 8.67
C PRO A 99 -8.31 -0.62 9.51
N GLN A 100 -9.01 0.07 10.42
CA GLN A 100 -9.97 -0.51 11.36
C GLN A 100 -11.23 0.38 11.47
N GLY A 101 -12.36 -0.24 11.83
CA GLY A 101 -13.64 0.47 11.94
C GLY A 101 -14.31 0.71 10.57
N LYS A 102 -15.22 1.67 10.53
CA LYS A 102 -15.97 2.01 9.32
C LYS A 102 -15.14 2.93 8.41
N PRO A 103 -15.33 2.85 7.08
CA PRO A 103 -14.82 3.87 6.17
C PRO A 103 -15.49 5.22 6.49
N ILE A 104 -14.70 6.26 6.70
CA ILE A 104 -15.17 7.64 6.86
C ILE A 104 -15.40 8.26 5.47
N GLU A 105 -14.41 8.12 4.57
CA GLU A 105 -14.46 8.72 3.25
C GLU A 105 -13.76 7.84 2.21
N TYR A 106 -14.31 7.80 0.99
CA TYR A 106 -13.67 7.16 -0.14
C TYR A 106 -12.71 8.12 -0.85
N ILE A 107 -11.42 8.03 -0.54
CA ILE A 107 -10.36 8.80 -1.22
C ILE A 107 -9.96 8.04 -2.49
N ARG A 108 -10.02 8.72 -3.65
CA ARG A 108 -9.74 8.15 -4.99
C ARG A 108 -8.24 7.92 -5.28
N ALA A 109 -7.36 8.04 -4.29
CA ALA A 109 -5.91 7.84 -4.41
C ALA A 109 -5.39 6.87 -3.32
N GLY A 110 -4.45 5.99 -3.67
CA GLY A 110 -3.95 4.94 -2.77
C GLY A 110 -4.91 3.75 -2.63
N PHE A 111 -5.11 3.24 -1.42
CA PHE A 111 -5.90 2.02 -1.12
C PHE A 111 -7.41 2.25 -0.92
N GLY A 112 -7.92 3.44 -1.24
CA GLY A 112 -9.36 3.64 -1.43
C GLY A 112 -10.17 3.99 -0.19
N GLY A 113 -9.60 4.67 0.81
CA GLY A 113 -10.40 5.35 1.82
C GLY A 113 -9.69 5.64 3.14
N LEU A 114 -10.23 6.64 3.84
CA LEU A 114 -9.91 6.96 5.23
C LEU A 114 -10.83 6.15 6.14
N TYR A 115 -10.29 5.53 7.19
CA TYR A 115 -11.05 4.73 8.16
C TYR A 115 -11.06 5.41 9.54
N GLU A 116 -12.06 5.12 10.37
CA GLU A 116 -12.23 5.66 11.74
C GLU A 116 -10.94 5.59 12.57
N GLN A 117 -10.18 4.50 12.41
CA GLN A 117 -8.89 4.37 13.06
C GLN A 117 -7.96 3.47 12.25
N GLU A 118 -6.67 3.65 12.46
CA GLU A 118 -5.62 2.85 11.87
C GLU A 118 -4.75 2.28 12.98
N LEU A 119 -4.54 0.97 12.94
CA LEU A 119 -3.54 0.32 13.75
C LEU A 119 -2.20 0.43 13.02
N LEU A 120 -1.30 1.22 13.59
CA LEU A 120 0.03 1.45 13.06
C LEU A 120 1.01 0.54 13.80
N THR A 121 1.67 -0.34 13.05
CA THR A 121 2.68 -1.27 13.60
C THR A 121 4.04 -0.89 13.05
N GLU A 122 4.96 -0.52 13.93
CA GLU A 122 6.32 -0.14 13.59
C GLU A 122 7.17 -1.40 13.42
N ILE A 123 7.87 -1.46 12.29
CA ILE A 123 8.73 -2.58 11.91
C ILE A 123 10.16 -2.07 11.70
N GLU A 124 11.12 -2.74 12.32
CA GLU A 124 12.54 -2.57 12.05
C GLU A 124 13.13 -3.90 11.59
N ARG A 125 13.64 -3.95 10.36
CA ARG A 125 14.24 -5.15 9.73
C ARG A 125 13.39 -6.41 9.92
N GLY A 126 12.10 -6.27 9.64
CA GLY A 126 11.10 -7.34 9.77
C GLY A 126 10.62 -7.64 11.19
N VAL A 127 11.10 -6.94 12.22
CA VAL A 127 10.72 -7.13 13.62
C VAL A 127 9.79 -6.01 14.09
N VAL A 128 8.71 -6.38 14.77
CA VAL A 128 7.78 -5.42 15.38
C VAL A 128 8.47 -4.77 16.57
N THR A 129 8.58 -3.44 16.56
CA THR A 129 9.17 -2.64 17.65
C THR A 129 8.13 -1.84 18.42
N GLY A 130 7.00 -1.54 17.80
CA GLY A 130 5.96 -0.70 18.38
C GLY A 130 4.60 -0.92 17.75
N THR A 131 3.54 -0.57 18.48
CA THR A 131 2.19 -0.54 17.95
C THR A 131 1.42 0.61 18.59
N ARG A 132 0.75 1.42 17.77
CA ARG A 132 -0.12 2.51 18.22
C ARG A 132 -1.41 2.56 17.42
N ILE A 133 -2.48 3.01 18.06
CA ILE A 133 -3.76 3.28 17.39
C ILE A 133 -3.80 4.78 17.08
N GLN A 134 -4.10 5.10 15.83
CA GLN A 134 -4.36 6.47 15.41
C GLN A 134 -5.84 6.59 15.03
N HIS A 135 -6.55 7.48 15.71
CA HIS A 135 -7.93 7.80 15.39
C HIS A 135 -7.96 8.91 14.33
N ASN A 136 -8.80 8.73 13.31
CA ASN A 136 -9.03 9.74 12.31
C ASN A 136 -10.38 10.39 12.60
N GLU A 137 -10.36 11.67 12.96
CA GLU A 137 -11.58 12.45 13.14
C GLU A 137 -11.94 13.16 11.83
N THR A 138 -13.22 13.23 11.50
CA THR A 138 -13.74 13.95 10.33
C THR A 138 -13.47 15.48 10.40
N ALA A 139 -13.03 16.00 11.54
CA ALA A 139 -13.01 17.43 11.88
C ALA A 139 -11.88 18.26 11.22
N GLY A 140 -11.01 17.68 10.39
CA GLY A 140 -9.89 18.40 9.77
C GLY A 140 -10.08 18.88 8.33
N LEU A 141 -11.09 18.41 7.59
CA LEU A 141 -11.17 18.61 6.13
C LEU A 141 -12.35 19.47 5.64
N LEU A 142 -13.19 19.98 6.54
CA LEU A 142 -14.17 21.05 6.22
C LEU A 142 -13.58 22.47 6.37
N GLY A 143 -12.29 22.60 6.68
CA GLY A 143 -11.63 23.87 7.00
C GLY A 143 -10.75 24.51 5.93
N GLN A 144 -10.74 24.00 4.68
CA GLN A 144 -10.10 24.68 3.55
C GLN A 144 -10.96 24.60 2.29
N GLN A 145 -12.20 25.10 2.40
CA GLN A 145 -12.90 25.65 1.26
C GLN A 145 -12.47 27.11 1.16
N THR A 146 -11.32 27.36 0.53
CA THR A 146 -10.98 28.73 0.12
C THR A 146 -12.00 29.15 -0.93
N ASP A 147 -12.99 29.94 -0.50
CA ASP A 147 -13.77 30.82 -1.35
C ASP A 147 -12.81 31.68 -2.18
N ALA A 148 -12.59 31.27 -3.43
CA ALA A 148 -12.14 32.18 -4.46
C ALA A 148 -13.39 32.76 -5.14
N PRO A 149 -13.54 34.10 -5.25
CA PRO A 149 -14.74 34.70 -5.84
C PRO A 149 -14.80 34.39 -7.35
N PRO A 150 -16.01 34.41 -7.96
CA PRO A 150 -16.16 34.13 -9.38
C PRO A 150 -15.67 35.33 -10.20
N ALA A 151 -14.53 35.17 -10.87
CA ALA A 151 -14.10 36.11 -11.91
C ALA A 151 -14.65 35.65 -13.27
N ALA A 152 -15.74 36.29 -13.68
CA ALA A 152 -16.18 36.32 -15.06
C ALA A 152 -15.15 37.07 -15.93
N GLY A 153 -15.00 36.66 -17.20
CA GLY A 153 -14.53 37.55 -18.26
C GLY A 153 -13.19 37.23 -18.91
N LEU A 154 -13.27 36.47 -20.02
CA LEU A 154 -12.57 36.66 -21.31
C LEU A 154 -11.35 37.61 -21.38
N SER A 155 -10.24 37.10 -21.92
CA SER A 155 -9.46 37.63 -23.06
C SER A 155 -7.96 37.90 -22.85
N ARG A 156 -7.19 37.36 -23.81
CA ARG A 156 -6.04 37.96 -24.53
C ARG A 156 -4.65 38.06 -23.87
N TRP A 157 -3.74 37.24 -24.42
CA TRP A 157 -2.40 37.59 -24.94
C TRP A 157 -1.71 38.89 -24.46
N TRP A 158 -0.51 38.82 -23.88
CA TRP A 158 0.78 39.16 -24.53
C TRP A 158 2.02 38.96 -23.61
N ARG A 159 3.18 39.19 -24.23
CA ARG A 159 4.54 38.67 -24.02
C ARG A 159 5.48 39.68 -23.30
N ARG A 160 6.53 39.13 -22.67
CA ARG A 160 7.97 39.55 -22.67
C ARG A 160 8.46 40.84 -21.96
N GLN A 161 9.39 40.59 -21.04
CA GLN A 161 10.64 41.29 -20.63
C GLN A 161 10.64 42.74 -20.16
N SER A 162 11.37 42.94 -19.06
CA SER A 162 12.58 43.78 -19.03
C SER A 162 13.67 43.03 -18.28
#